data_AF-A0A937XIA6-F1
#
_entry.id   AF-A0A937XIA6-F1
#
_cell.length_a   1.000
_cell.length_b   1.000
_cell.length_c   1.000
_cell.angle_alpha   90.00
_cell.angle_beta   90.00
_cell.angle_gamma   90.00
#
_symmetry.space_group_name_H-M   'P 1'
#
loop_
_entity.id
_entity.type
_entity.pdbx_description
1 polymer ?
#
loop_
_entity_poly.entity_id
_entity_poly.type
_entity_poly.pdbx_seq_one_letter_code
_entity_poly.pdbx_strand_id
1 'polypeptide(L)'
;MQCKTIPSTRDPVRATCLIIPIDHEGKSFTPQIPLDEEVRHWILELAQRGDLPKANASCLWIPLAGSSPAQKAKPRSSSPSATGRAASKASNRTSIELQPKAALTASGVYRVLLVRLQAKDEQSETPNEKSYIEACKAVAKQLDDAGIDSAVSLLQTAAPKQKDLSWACSRLVLACRDQAYRFDVFKRQRSQQGKEAVSKGLQTLLFAVDPRKAKTVDLAIAQALALADGMDLSKDLGNTPPNICTPEFLADKALALAKSHKIQVQVLERRQMQSLGMGALLAVAQGSSQAPRLIVMHYQGSKTKQAPIVLVGKGITFDSGGISIKPAAGMDEMKFDMCGAASVFGAIKAAAEMKLPI
;
A
#
# COMPACT_ATOMS: atom_id res chain seq x y z
N MET A 1 8.44 7.25 -17.13
CA MET A 1 8.38 8.40 -16.20
C MET A 1 9.77 8.58 -15.60
N GLN A 2 10.40 9.73 -15.82
CA GLN A 2 11.81 9.95 -15.50
C GLN A 2 12.02 10.12 -13.99
N CYS A 3 12.81 9.23 -13.40
CA CYS A 3 13.44 9.45 -12.10
C CYS A 3 14.45 10.59 -12.29
N LYS A 4 14.20 11.76 -11.70
CA LYS A 4 15.18 12.86 -11.65
C LYS A 4 15.82 12.86 -10.27
N THR A 5 17.11 12.55 -10.22
CA THR A 5 18.02 13.04 -9.20
C THR A 5 17.88 14.56 -9.12
N ILE A 6 17.72 15.10 -7.91
CA ILE A 6 17.58 16.54 -7.66
C ILE A 6 18.83 17.25 -8.20
N PRO A 7 18.73 18.08 -9.26
CA PRO A 7 19.80 18.99 -9.64
C PRO A 7 19.87 20.09 -8.59
N SER A 8 21.06 20.47 -8.15
CA SER A 8 21.31 21.45 -7.09
C SER A 8 20.87 22.89 -7.41
N THR A 9 20.07 23.13 -8.44
CA THR A 9 19.51 24.45 -8.79
C THR A 9 18.25 24.26 -9.64
N ARG A 10 17.07 24.19 -9.01
CA ARG A 10 15.72 24.44 -9.58
C ARG A 10 14.66 24.14 -8.52
N ASP A 11 13.81 25.15 -8.24
CA ASP A 11 12.64 25.20 -7.35
C ASP A 11 12.46 24.08 -6.30
N PRO A 12 12.32 24.43 -4.99
CA PRO A 12 12.11 23.44 -3.94
C PRO A 12 10.87 22.60 -4.24
N VAL A 13 10.98 21.30 -4.05
CA VAL A 13 9.88 20.36 -4.25
C VAL A 13 8.74 20.75 -3.29
N ARG A 14 7.63 21.25 -3.84
CA ARG A 14 6.44 21.63 -3.08
C ARG A 14 5.70 20.37 -2.61
N ALA A 15 6.14 19.78 -1.50
CA ALA A 15 5.45 18.68 -0.84
C ALA A 15 4.33 19.22 0.06
N THR A 16 3.12 18.66 0.04
CA THR A 16 2.03 19.19 0.87
C THR A 16 1.98 18.59 2.28
N CYS A 17 2.69 17.48 2.52
CA CYS A 17 2.80 16.81 3.83
C CYS A 17 4.21 16.27 4.12
N LEU A 18 4.69 16.41 5.37
CA LEU A 18 5.88 15.74 5.91
C LEU A 18 5.47 14.65 6.90
N ILE A 19 5.91 13.41 6.69
CA ILE A 19 5.57 12.26 7.53
C ILE A 19 6.74 11.97 8.47
N ILE A 20 6.51 12.08 9.78
CA ILE A 20 7.55 11.93 10.81
C ILE A 20 7.16 10.78 11.75
N PRO A 21 8.00 9.74 11.87
CA PRO A 21 7.82 8.73 12.91
C PRO A 21 8.22 9.27 14.29
N ILE A 22 7.38 8.96 15.29
CA ILE A 22 7.63 9.24 16.71
C ILE A 22 7.52 7.95 17.52
N ASP A 23 8.32 7.84 18.57
CA ASP A 23 8.26 6.72 19.51
C ASP A 23 7.04 6.83 20.44
N HIS A 24 6.93 5.88 21.38
CA HIS A 24 5.82 5.83 22.33
C HIS A 24 5.84 7.00 23.34
N GLU A 25 7.01 7.59 23.60
CA GLU A 25 7.19 8.79 24.43
C GLU A 25 6.96 10.09 23.63
N GLY A 26 6.72 9.98 22.32
CA GLY A 26 6.52 11.11 21.41
C GLY A 26 7.82 11.73 20.90
N LYS A 27 8.98 11.14 21.19
CA LYS A 27 10.26 11.62 20.66
C LYS A 27 10.37 11.21 19.19
N SER A 28 10.76 12.16 18.35
CA SER A 28 11.02 11.89 16.94
C SER A 28 12.16 10.90 16.81
N PHE A 29 12.03 9.94 15.88
CA PHE A 29 13.18 9.15 15.47
C PHE A 29 14.17 10.09 14.77
N THR A 30 15.34 10.27 15.38
CA THR A 30 16.36 11.16 14.82
C THR A 30 16.82 10.61 13.47
N PRO A 31 16.68 11.38 12.37
CA PRO A 31 17.17 10.93 11.06
C PRO A 31 18.69 10.76 11.13
N GLN A 32 19.21 9.57 10.81
CA GLN A 32 20.66 9.35 10.65
C GLN A 32 21.21 9.89 9.32
N ILE A 33 20.43 10.70 8.60
CA ILE A 33 20.71 11.17 7.25
C ILE A 33 21.08 12.66 7.33
N PRO A 34 22.06 13.14 6.54
CA PRO A 34 22.23 14.56 6.31
C PRO A 34 21.03 15.08 5.50
N LEU A 35 19.92 15.33 6.20
CA LEU A 35 19.02 16.40 5.82
C LEU A 35 19.87 17.67 5.84
N ASP A 36 19.67 18.56 4.88
CA ASP A 36 20.22 19.93 4.90
C ASP A 36 20.21 20.45 6.34
N GLU A 37 21.32 21.02 6.81
CA GLU A 37 21.42 21.50 8.20
C GLU A 37 20.24 22.39 8.54
N GLU A 38 19.72 23.19 7.61
CA GLU A 38 18.52 24.00 7.86
C GLU A 38 17.27 23.15 8.11
N VAL A 39 16.99 22.14 7.28
CA VAL A 39 15.82 21.26 7.44
C VAL A 39 15.97 20.36 8.67
N ARG A 40 17.18 19.88 8.94
CA ARG A 40 17.50 19.08 10.12
C ARG A 40 17.36 19.90 11.39
N HIS A 41 17.95 21.10 11.43
CA HIS A 41 17.87 22.03 12.55
C HIS A 41 16.41 22.40 12.79
N TRP A 42 15.66 22.69 11.74
CA TRP A 42 14.25 23.03 11.81
C TRP A 42 13.35 21.87 12.31
N ILE A 43 13.56 20.63 11.85
CA ILE A 43 12.84 19.44 12.35
C ILE A 43 13.21 19.16 13.83
N LEU A 44 14.50 19.26 14.16
CA LEU A 44 14.99 19.05 15.53
C LEU A 44 14.50 20.15 16.48
N GLU A 45 14.40 21.39 16.01
CA GLU A 45 13.93 22.54 16.77
C GLU A 45 12.42 22.46 17.04
N LEU A 46 11.62 21.98 16.09
CA LEU A 46 10.21 21.65 16.31
C LEU A 46 10.00 20.50 17.30
N ALA A 47 10.86 19.48 17.25
CA ALA A 47 10.80 18.34 18.17
C ALA A 47 11.30 18.70 19.58
N GLN A 48 12.28 19.60 19.70
CA GLN A 48 12.93 19.97 20.96
C GLN A 48 12.20 21.07 21.72
N ARG A 49 11.48 21.98 21.04
CA ARG A 49 10.85 23.13 21.69
C ARG A 49 9.55 22.80 22.42
N GLY A 50 8.87 21.69 22.13
CA GLY A 50 7.58 21.37 22.77
C GLY A 50 6.48 22.44 22.58
N ASP A 51 6.76 23.50 21.83
CA ASP A 51 5.90 24.65 21.56
C ASP A 51 5.09 24.36 20.29
N LEU A 52 4.03 23.56 20.45
CA LEU A 52 2.83 23.78 19.65
C LEU A 52 2.12 25.00 20.25
N PRO A 53 1.92 26.10 19.51
CA PRO A 53 1.34 27.31 20.08
C PRO A 53 -0.05 27.03 20.67
N LYS A 54 -0.21 27.40 21.95
CA LYS A 54 -1.48 27.40 22.67
C LYS A 54 -2.49 28.28 21.92
N ALA A 55 -3.52 27.67 21.35
CA ALA A 55 -4.79 28.33 21.12
C ALA A 55 -5.91 27.28 21.27
N ASN A 56 -6.95 27.66 22.00
CA ASN A 56 -8.08 26.84 22.43
C ASN A 56 -8.66 25.95 21.32
N ALA A 57 -8.42 24.64 21.40
CA ALA A 57 -9.29 23.61 20.86
C ALA A 57 -9.04 22.29 21.62
N SER A 58 -10.12 21.56 21.80
CA SER A 58 -10.32 20.51 22.79
C SER A 58 -9.54 19.22 22.49
N CYS A 59 -8.85 18.73 23.53
CA CYS A 59 -8.29 17.38 23.73
C CYS A 59 -6.87 17.18 23.14
N LEU A 60 -5.80 17.27 23.95
CA LEU A 60 -5.27 16.39 25.03
C LEU A 60 -4.26 15.36 24.49
N TRP A 61 -2.99 15.70 24.65
CA TRP A 61 -1.86 14.78 24.55
C TRP A 61 -1.44 14.39 25.98
N ILE A 62 -1.37 13.09 26.26
CA ILE A 62 -0.72 12.57 27.48
C ILE A 62 0.53 11.80 27.05
N PRO A 63 1.74 12.21 27.46
CA PRO A 63 2.87 11.32 27.58
C PRO A 63 2.83 10.64 28.96
N LEU A 64 3.14 9.36 29.03
CA LEU A 64 3.44 8.69 30.30
C LEU A 64 4.86 8.12 30.23
N ALA A 65 5.76 8.71 30.99
CA ALA A 65 6.85 8.02 31.66
C ALA A 65 6.97 8.64 33.07
N GLY A 66 6.94 7.78 34.08
CA GLY A 66 6.60 8.14 35.45
C GLY A 66 7.71 8.72 36.31
N SER A 67 7.30 9.43 37.35
CA SER A 67 7.63 9.11 38.75
C SER A 67 6.69 9.91 39.67
N SER A 68 5.99 9.20 40.55
CA SER A 68 5.10 9.69 41.61
C SER A 68 5.87 10.59 42.62
N PRO A 69 5.25 11.39 43.52
CA PRO A 69 3.84 11.40 43.91
C PRO A 69 3.14 12.76 43.87
N ALA A 70 1.87 12.71 43.46
CA ALA A 70 0.92 13.81 43.56
C ALA A 70 0.65 14.18 45.03
N GLN A 71 1.04 15.39 45.43
CA GLN A 71 0.40 16.07 46.55
C GLN A 71 -1.04 16.40 46.16
N LYS A 72 -1.97 15.80 46.91
CA LYS A 72 -3.41 16.00 46.82
C LYS A 72 -3.77 17.43 47.20
N ALA A 73 -4.29 18.21 46.25
CA ALA A 73 -5.19 19.31 46.57
C ALA A 73 -6.64 18.78 46.54
N LYS A 74 -7.25 18.70 47.72
CA LYS A 74 -8.68 18.37 47.93
C LYS A 74 -9.59 19.44 47.31
N PRO A 75 -10.75 19.05 46.76
CA PRO A 75 -11.97 19.82 46.93
C PRO A 75 -12.81 19.23 48.08
N ARG A 76 -13.40 20.11 48.88
CA ARG A 76 -14.32 19.80 49.98
C ARG A 76 -15.68 19.34 49.44
N SER A 77 -16.26 18.35 50.16
CA SER A 77 -17.68 17.99 50.35
C SER A 77 -18.56 17.74 49.11
N SER A 78 -19.32 16.65 48.97
CA SER A 78 -20.04 15.83 49.97
C SER A 78 -20.46 14.45 49.40
N SER A 79 -19.99 13.36 50.05
CA SER A 79 -20.61 12.05 50.42
C SER A 79 -21.58 11.29 49.45
N PRO A 80 -21.94 10.00 49.71
CA PRO A 80 -21.40 8.87 48.91
C PRO A 80 -22.47 7.90 48.36
N SER A 81 -22.27 7.33 47.16
CA SER A 81 -22.92 6.06 46.84
C SER A 81 -22.23 5.27 45.72
N ALA A 82 -22.00 3.99 46.03
CA ALA A 82 -21.92 2.83 45.15
C ALA A 82 -20.76 2.73 44.14
N THR A 83 -19.69 2.10 44.65
CA THR A 83 -18.88 1.05 44.01
C THR A 83 -19.52 0.33 42.81
N GLY A 84 -18.76 0.17 41.71
CA GLY A 84 -19.01 -0.94 40.77
C GLY A 84 -18.45 -0.84 39.35
N ARG A 85 -17.12 -0.94 39.18
CA ARG A 85 -16.40 -1.44 37.98
C ARG A 85 -16.80 -0.91 36.58
N ALA A 86 -16.01 0.04 36.08
CA ALA A 86 -15.62 0.09 34.67
C ALA A 86 -14.15 0.52 34.57
N ALA A 87 -13.25 -0.43 34.81
CA ALA A 87 -11.82 -0.23 34.65
C ALA A 87 -11.44 -0.22 33.14
N SER A 88 -10.90 0.93 32.72
CA SER A 88 -9.88 1.12 31.68
C SER A 88 -9.54 -0.05 30.75
N LYS A 89 -9.98 0.02 29.50
CA LYS A 89 -9.26 -0.53 28.35
C LYS A 89 -8.48 0.60 27.67
N ALA A 90 -7.23 0.80 28.08
CA ALA A 90 -6.28 1.60 27.32
C ALA A 90 -6.09 0.93 25.94
N SER A 91 -6.33 1.67 24.88
CA SER A 91 -6.35 1.12 23.53
C SER A 91 -4.93 0.98 22.98
N ASN A 92 -4.44 -0.25 22.86
CA ASN A 92 -3.19 -0.62 22.16
C ASN A 92 -3.30 -0.40 20.63
N ARG A 93 -3.70 0.78 20.15
CA ARG A 93 -3.78 1.09 18.71
C ARG A 93 -2.66 2.03 18.27
N THR A 94 -2.14 1.80 17.07
CA THR A 94 -1.31 2.78 16.35
C THR A 94 -2.09 4.08 16.24
N SER A 95 -1.56 5.16 16.81
CA SER A 95 -2.19 6.49 16.75
C SER A 95 -1.49 7.34 15.70
N ILE A 96 -2.27 7.94 14.81
CA ILE A 96 -1.79 8.85 13.77
C ILE A 96 -2.47 10.18 13.97
N GLU A 97 -1.70 11.26 13.91
CA GLU A 97 -2.23 12.61 14.06
C GLU A 97 -1.72 13.50 12.93
N LEU A 98 -2.65 14.03 12.13
CA LEU A 98 -2.39 15.03 11.12
C LEU A 98 -2.57 16.41 11.73
N GLN A 99 -1.50 17.18 11.85
CA GLN A 99 -1.58 18.53 12.40
C GLN A 99 -2.06 19.52 11.32
N PRO A 100 -3.08 20.37 11.63
CA PRO A 100 -3.54 21.39 10.69
C PRO A 100 -2.52 22.50 10.47
N LYS A 101 -2.74 23.31 9.41
CA LYS A 101 -1.89 24.42 8.96
C LYS A 101 -1.51 25.36 10.13
N ALA A 102 -0.29 25.27 10.63
CA ALA A 102 0.34 26.32 11.42
C ALA A 102 1.82 26.48 11.04
N ALA A 103 2.20 27.71 10.70
CA ALA A 103 3.56 28.26 10.63
C ALA A 103 4.63 27.54 9.77
N LEU A 104 4.23 26.84 8.72
CA LEU A 104 5.14 26.04 7.87
C LEU A 104 5.24 26.55 6.42
N THR A 105 4.60 27.67 6.14
CA THR A 105 4.44 28.26 4.80
C THR A 105 5.75 28.69 4.13
N ALA A 106 6.86 28.82 4.86
CA ALA A 106 8.13 29.32 4.32
C ALA A 106 8.93 28.29 3.50
N SER A 107 8.69 26.98 3.65
CA SER A 107 9.46 25.89 3.02
C SER A 107 8.70 25.12 1.93
N GLY A 108 7.45 25.51 1.64
CA GLY A 108 6.61 24.81 0.67
C GLY A 108 5.97 23.52 1.19
N VAL A 109 6.12 23.19 2.48
CA VAL A 109 5.41 22.12 3.20
C VAL A 109 4.25 22.68 4.01
N TYR A 110 3.05 22.12 3.85
CA TYR A 110 1.84 22.74 4.43
C TYR A 110 1.24 21.98 5.62
N ARG A 111 1.62 20.71 5.84
CA ARG A 111 1.11 19.84 6.91
C ARG A 111 2.19 18.88 7.41
N VAL A 112 2.09 18.46 8.67
CA VAL A 112 2.94 17.42 9.27
C VAL A 112 2.06 16.28 9.76
N LEU A 113 2.44 15.05 9.42
CA LEU A 113 1.80 13.82 9.85
C LEU A 113 2.72 13.10 10.83
N LEU A 114 2.32 13.05 12.10
CA LEU A 114 3.06 12.34 13.14
C LEU A 114 2.54 10.91 13.24
N VAL A 115 3.47 9.96 13.14
CA VAL A 115 3.17 8.52 13.12
C VAL A 115 3.73 7.89 14.37
N ARG A 116 2.88 7.60 15.36
CA ARG A 116 3.31 6.89 16.56
C ARG A 116 3.46 5.41 16.28
N LEU A 117 4.67 4.90 16.50
CA LEU A 117 4.99 3.50 16.27
C LEU A 117 4.89 2.70 17.57
N GLN A 118 4.30 1.51 17.48
CA GLN A 118 4.26 0.58 18.61
C GLN A 118 5.57 -0.21 18.67
N ALA A 119 6.32 -0.01 19.76
CA ALA A 119 7.45 -0.85 20.12
C ALA A 119 6.97 -2.28 20.46
N LYS A 120 7.88 -3.26 20.31
CA LYS A 120 7.60 -4.66 20.70
C LYS A 120 7.48 -4.80 22.22
N ASP A 121 8.33 -4.06 22.95
CA ASP A 121 8.45 -4.01 24.41
C ASP A 121 8.85 -2.56 24.78
N GLU A 122 8.58 -2.09 26.01
CA GLU A 122 8.92 -0.72 26.47
C GLU A 122 10.40 -0.34 26.30
N GLN A 123 11.28 -1.34 26.19
CA GLN A 123 12.73 -1.20 26.04
C GLN A 123 13.21 -1.24 24.58
N SER A 124 12.32 -1.51 23.61
CA SER A 124 12.68 -1.61 22.19
C SER A 124 12.47 -0.28 21.48
N GLU A 125 13.56 0.38 21.08
CA GLU A 125 13.50 1.65 20.33
C GLU A 125 12.83 1.54 18.96
N THR A 126 12.72 0.36 18.35
CA THR A 126 12.14 0.18 17.00
C THR A 126 10.87 -0.68 17.02
N PRO A 127 9.91 -0.45 16.09
CA PRO A 127 8.74 -1.31 15.95
C PRO A 127 9.09 -2.70 15.41
N ASN A 128 8.17 -3.66 15.58
CA ASN A 128 8.23 -4.93 14.86
C ASN A 128 7.66 -4.80 13.44
N GLU A 129 7.86 -5.83 12.60
CA GLU A 129 7.41 -5.82 11.20
C GLU A 129 5.91 -5.56 11.03
N LYS A 130 5.07 -6.22 11.85
CA LYS A 130 3.62 -6.07 11.78
C LYS A 130 3.20 -4.64 12.12
N SER A 131 3.71 -4.08 13.21
CA SER A 131 3.42 -2.71 13.63
C SER A 131 3.84 -1.69 12.57
N TYR A 132 5.00 -1.89 11.93
CA TYR A 132 5.47 -1.02 10.84
C TYR A 132 4.57 -1.09 9.60
N ILE A 133 4.12 -2.29 9.21
CA ILE A 133 3.18 -2.47 8.09
C ILE A 133 1.84 -1.79 8.38
N GLU A 134 1.30 -1.95 9.59
CA GLU A 134 0.05 -1.28 9.98
C GLU A 134 0.20 0.24 10.02
N ALA A 135 1.36 0.76 10.45
CA ALA A 135 1.66 2.18 10.37
C ALA A 135 1.69 2.68 8.91
N CYS A 136 2.30 1.93 7.99
CA CYS A 136 2.30 2.28 6.56
C CYS A 136 0.88 2.37 5.98
N LYS A 137 0.01 1.40 6.30
CA LYS A 137 -1.40 1.41 5.86
C LYS A 137 -2.17 2.61 6.42
N ALA A 138 -1.99 2.88 7.71
CA ALA A 138 -2.68 3.98 8.36
C ALA A 138 -2.18 5.34 7.85
N VAL A 139 -0.89 5.48 7.53
CA VAL A 139 -0.34 6.65 6.82
C VAL A 139 -0.96 6.80 5.44
N ALA A 140 -0.97 5.73 4.63
CA ALA A 140 -1.55 5.76 3.30
C ALA A 140 -3.02 6.21 3.34
N LYS A 141 -3.81 5.64 4.25
CA LYS A 141 -5.20 6.03 4.49
C LYS A 141 -5.33 7.50 4.89
N GLN A 142 -4.52 7.98 5.83
CA GLN A 142 -4.60 9.36 6.29
C GLN A 142 -4.24 10.37 5.18
N LEU A 143 -3.26 10.04 4.33
CA LEU A 143 -2.91 10.86 3.16
C LEU A 143 -4.09 10.95 2.17
N ASP A 144 -4.75 9.83 1.90
CA ASP A 144 -5.91 9.75 1.02
C ASP A 144 -7.12 10.53 1.59
N ASP A 145 -7.50 10.25 2.84
CA ASP A 145 -8.61 10.92 3.54
C ASP A 145 -8.41 12.44 3.62
N ALA A 146 -7.16 12.89 3.81
CA ALA A 146 -6.82 14.31 3.91
C ALA A 146 -6.63 15.01 2.55
N GLY A 147 -6.78 14.27 1.44
CA GLY A 147 -6.61 14.77 0.09
C GLY A 147 -5.19 15.26 -0.22
N ILE A 148 -4.18 14.61 0.37
CA ILE A 148 -2.77 14.94 0.12
C ILE A 148 -2.34 14.37 -1.23
N ASP A 149 -1.81 15.22 -2.10
CA ASP A 149 -1.32 14.87 -3.42
C ASP A 149 0.21 14.65 -3.47
N SER A 150 0.97 15.23 -2.54
CA SER A 150 2.42 15.08 -2.46
C SER A 150 2.92 15.00 -1.01
N ALA A 151 3.79 14.03 -0.72
CA ALA A 151 4.34 13.83 0.62
C ALA A 151 5.83 13.51 0.60
N VAL A 152 6.54 13.98 1.64
CA VAL A 152 7.91 13.54 1.97
C VAL A 152 7.82 12.63 3.20
N SER A 153 8.46 11.47 3.13
CA SER A 153 8.48 10.47 4.19
C SER A 153 9.84 10.40 4.88
N LEU A 154 9.78 10.40 6.21
CA LEU A 154 10.85 9.95 7.10
C LEU A 154 10.47 8.63 7.80
N LEU A 155 9.31 8.03 7.52
CA LEU A 155 8.84 6.82 8.21
C LEU A 155 9.84 5.66 8.15
N GLN A 156 10.58 5.55 7.04
CA GLN A 156 11.62 4.55 6.81
C GLN A 156 12.80 4.62 7.79
N THR A 157 12.99 5.72 8.52
CA THR A 157 14.04 5.83 9.54
C THR A 157 13.71 5.02 10.79
N ALA A 158 12.45 4.66 10.98
CA ALA A 158 11.96 3.86 12.10
C ALA A 158 11.64 2.41 11.69
N ALA A 159 12.36 1.90 10.68
CA ALA A 159 12.24 0.51 10.24
C ALA A 159 12.61 -0.48 11.38
N PRO A 160 12.02 -1.69 11.40
CA PRO A 160 12.46 -2.75 12.32
C PRO A 160 13.95 -3.07 12.16
N LYS A 161 14.66 -3.34 13.26
CA LYS A 161 16.12 -3.59 13.27
C LYS A 161 16.60 -4.65 12.26
N GLN A 162 15.79 -5.68 11.97
CA GLN A 162 16.15 -6.76 11.04
C GLN A 162 15.83 -6.44 9.57
N LYS A 163 15.31 -5.25 9.27
CA LYS A 163 14.91 -4.86 7.91
C LYS A 163 15.78 -3.73 7.41
N ASP A 164 16.07 -3.77 6.13
CA ASP A 164 16.82 -2.73 5.45
C ASP A 164 15.91 -1.58 4.98
N LEU A 165 16.55 -0.52 4.51
CA LEU A 165 15.88 0.66 4.00
C LEU A 165 15.00 0.33 2.78
N SER A 166 15.46 -0.60 1.93
CA SER A 166 14.73 -1.08 0.74
C SER A 166 13.37 -1.65 1.13
N TRP A 167 13.34 -2.58 2.10
CA TRP A 167 12.11 -3.16 2.61
C TRP A 167 11.17 -2.10 3.18
N ALA A 168 11.71 -1.17 3.99
CA ALA A 168 10.94 -0.14 4.67
C ALA A 168 10.24 0.82 3.69
N CYS A 169 10.96 1.28 2.65
CA CYS A 169 10.40 2.10 1.59
C CYS A 169 9.34 1.33 0.78
N SER A 170 9.64 0.09 0.39
CA SER A 170 8.72 -0.76 -0.38
C SER A 170 7.39 -0.99 0.34
N ARG A 171 7.40 -1.18 1.67
CA ARG A 171 6.15 -1.34 2.45
C ARG A 171 5.25 -0.11 2.37
N LEU A 172 5.82 1.10 2.46
CA LEU A 172 5.03 2.32 2.35
C LEU A 172 4.50 2.52 0.93
N VAL A 173 5.31 2.26 -0.10
CA VAL A 173 4.86 2.31 -1.50
C VAL A 173 3.69 1.37 -1.73
N LEU A 174 3.79 0.11 -1.30
CA LEU A 174 2.73 -0.88 -1.44
C LEU A 174 1.45 -0.47 -0.69
N ALA A 175 1.58 0.07 0.52
CA ALA A 175 0.44 0.56 1.28
C ALA A 175 -0.26 1.74 0.58
N CYS A 176 0.49 2.70 0.05
CA CYS A 176 -0.06 3.82 -0.73
C CYS A 176 -0.74 3.34 -2.01
N ARG A 177 -0.14 2.38 -2.73
CA ARG A 177 -0.75 1.79 -3.95
C ARG A 177 -2.03 1.03 -3.64
N ASP A 178 -2.03 0.21 -2.60
CA ASP A 178 -3.21 -0.54 -2.17
C ASP A 178 -4.35 0.39 -1.75
N GLN A 179 -4.04 1.45 -0.98
CA GLN A 179 -5.00 2.48 -0.60
C GLN A 179 -5.53 3.27 -1.80
N ALA A 180 -4.69 3.52 -2.82
CA ALA A 180 -5.09 4.26 -4.01
C ALA A 180 -5.89 3.42 -5.02
N TYR A 181 -5.89 2.08 -4.90
CA TYR A 181 -6.60 1.21 -5.82
C TYR A 181 -8.10 1.50 -5.83
N ARG A 182 -8.66 1.66 -7.04
CA ARG A 182 -10.10 1.88 -7.28
C ARG A 182 -10.51 1.09 -8.51
N PHE A 183 -11.57 0.29 -8.39
CA PHE A 183 -12.18 -0.42 -9.52
C PHE A 183 -13.48 0.26 -9.94
N ASP A 184 -13.35 1.37 -10.67
CA ASP A 184 -14.48 2.23 -11.04
C ASP A 184 -14.88 2.09 -12.53
N VAL A 185 -14.32 1.11 -13.25
CA VAL A 185 -14.52 0.90 -14.70
C VAL A 185 -16.00 0.77 -15.10
N PHE A 186 -16.84 0.22 -14.21
CA PHE A 186 -18.28 0.04 -14.45
C PHE A 186 -19.17 1.03 -13.72
N LYS A 187 -18.59 2.00 -12.99
CA LYS A 187 -19.38 3.06 -12.37
C LYS A 187 -19.71 4.12 -13.41
N ARG A 188 -20.98 4.50 -13.49
CA ARG A 188 -21.42 5.65 -14.32
C ARG A 188 -20.73 6.90 -13.80
N GLN A 189 -19.98 7.60 -14.66
CA GLN A 189 -19.49 8.93 -14.34
C GLN A 189 -20.72 9.85 -14.19
N ARG A 190 -21.04 10.26 -12.95
CA ARG A 190 -21.98 11.36 -12.74
C ARG A 190 -21.36 12.59 -13.41
N SER A 191 -22.10 13.20 -14.34
CA SER A 191 -21.72 14.44 -15.01
C SER A 191 -21.23 15.45 -13.98
N GLN A 192 -20.01 15.96 -14.19
CA GLN A 192 -19.36 16.97 -13.35
C GLN A 192 -20.09 18.33 -13.43
N GLN A 193 -21.28 18.43 -12.85
CA GLN A 193 -21.91 19.71 -12.54
C GLN A 193 -21.67 19.99 -11.06
N GLY A 194 -20.71 20.88 -10.78
CA GLY A 194 -20.28 21.28 -9.44
C GLY A 194 -18.82 20.87 -9.16
N LYS A 195 -17.86 21.64 -9.71
CA LYS A 195 -16.42 21.41 -9.53
C LYS A 195 -15.98 21.78 -8.10
N GLU A 196 -15.90 20.80 -7.22
CA GLU A 196 -14.74 20.69 -6.33
C GLU A 196 -13.78 19.71 -6.99
N ALA A 197 -12.50 20.08 -7.09
CA ALA A 197 -11.48 19.20 -7.64
C ALA A 197 -11.42 17.95 -6.74
N VAL A 198 -12.01 16.84 -7.19
CA VAL A 198 -11.88 15.54 -6.53
C VAL A 198 -10.39 15.32 -6.37
N SER A 199 -9.91 15.28 -5.12
CA SER A 199 -8.52 14.97 -4.82
C SER A 199 -8.16 13.71 -5.59
N LYS A 200 -7.12 13.77 -6.42
CA LYS A 200 -6.66 12.61 -7.20
C LYS A 200 -5.99 11.55 -6.29
N GLY A 201 -5.98 11.76 -4.97
CA GLY A 201 -5.16 11.02 -4.03
C GLY A 201 -3.67 11.34 -4.19
N LEU A 202 -2.84 10.65 -3.42
CA LEU A 202 -1.38 10.83 -3.44
C LEU A 202 -0.80 10.55 -4.83
N GLN A 203 -0.21 11.56 -5.46
CA GLN A 203 0.46 11.48 -6.75
C GLN A 203 1.97 11.36 -6.62
N THR A 204 2.56 11.93 -5.57
CA THR A 204 4.00 11.97 -5.36
C THR A 204 4.36 11.61 -3.93
N LEU A 205 5.22 10.60 -3.78
CA LEU A 205 5.81 10.22 -2.50
C LEU A 205 7.34 10.28 -2.64
N LEU A 206 7.98 11.04 -1.77
CA LEU A 206 9.43 11.20 -1.72
C LEU A 206 9.96 10.57 -0.43
N PHE A 207 11.09 9.88 -0.51
CA PHE A 207 11.76 9.35 0.66
C PHE A 207 13.01 10.17 0.95
N ALA A 208 13.08 10.76 2.15
CA ALA A 208 14.30 11.41 2.60
C ALA A 208 15.34 10.34 2.99
N VAL A 209 16.40 10.19 2.19
CA VAL A 209 17.42 9.14 2.35
C VAL A 209 18.82 9.70 2.16
N ASP A 210 19.83 8.99 2.69
CA ASP A 210 21.24 9.29 2.41
C ASP A 210 21.49 9.20 0.89
N PRO A 211 22.09 10.22 0.26
CA PRO A 211 22.38 10.20 -1.18
C PRO A 211 23.16 8.96 -1.63
N ARG A 212 24.00 8.39 -0.76
CA ARG A 212 24.76 7.16 -1.03
C ARG A 212 23.87 5.92 -1.18
N LYS A 213 22.67 5.94 -0.59
CA LYS A 213 21.67 4.86 -0.64
C LYS A 213 20.56 5.11 -1.67
N ALA A 214 20.56 6.26 -2.34
CA ALA A 214 19.49 6.66 -3.27
C ALA A 214 19.23 5.61 -4.36
N LYS A 215 20.28 5.10 -5.02
CA LYS A 215 20.13 4.07 -6.09
C LYS A 215 19.48 2.77 -5.58
N THR A 216 19.82 2.34 -4.37
CA THR A 216 19.23 1.14 -3.75
C THR A 216 17.75 1.35 -3.47
N VAL A 217 17.39 2.53 -2.97
CA VAL A 217 15.99 2.90 -2.70
C VAL A 217 15.19 3.06 -3.99
N ASP A 218 15.77 3.68 -5.03
CA ASP A 218 15.13 3.81 -6.35
C ASP A 218 14.79 2.44 -6.94
N LEU A 219 15.73 1.48 -6.84
CA LEU A 219 15.48 0.09 -7.27
C LEU A 219 14.35 -0.55 -6.46
N ALA A 220 14.36 -0.38 -5.13
CA ALA A 220 13.32 -0.92 -4.26
C ALA A 220 11.94 -0.33 -4.57
N ILE A 221 11.85 0.97 -4.82
CA ILE A 221 10.62 1.65 -5.23
C ILE A 221 10.14 1.10 -6.58
N ALA A 222 11.03 0.98 -7.57
CA ALA A 222 10.67 0.42 -8.88
C ALA A 222 10.13 -1.01 -8.76
N GLN A 223 10.74 -1.85 -7.93
CA GLN A 223 10.26 -3.20 -7.65
C GLN A 223 8.91 -3.19 -6.91
N ALA A 224 8.73 -2.32 -5.92
CA ALA A 224 7.46 -2.20 -5.20
C ALA A 224 6.31 -1.74 -6.11
N LEU A 225 6.58 -0.83 -7.04
CA LEU A 225 5.62 -0.39 -8.05
C LEU A 225 5.24 -1.52 -9.02
N ALA A 226 6.23 -2.25 -9.55
CA ALA A 226 5.97 -3.40 -10.41
C ALA A 226 5.14 -4.50 -9.69
N LEU A 227 5.43 -4.74 -8.41
CA LEU A 227 4.63 -5.64 -7.58
C LEU A 227 3.19 -5.14 -7.42
N ALA A 228 3.01 -3.85 -7.10
CA ALA A 228 1.69 -3.25 -6.99
C ALA A 228 0.92 -3.32 -8.31
N ASP A 229 1.57 -3.05 -9.44
CA ASP A 229 0.96 -3.10 -10.77
C ASP A 229 0.53 -4.54 -11.15
N GLY A 230 1.25 -5.56 -10.69
CA GLY A 230 0.83 -6.96 -10.78
C GLY A 230 -0.37 -7.28 -9.88
N MET A 231 -0.37 -6.80 -8.63
CA MET A 231 -1.48 -6.95 -7.70
C MET A 231 -2.76 -6.28 -8.21
N ASP A 232 -2.64 -5.06 -8.74
CA ASP A 232 -3.76 -4.30 -9.29
C ASP A 232 -4.34 -5.00 -10.53
N LEU A 233 -3.51 -5.56 -11.42
CA LEU A 233 -3.99 -6.40 -12.52
C LEU A 233 -4.77 -7.62 -11.99
N SER A 234 -4.28 -8.25 -10.91
CA SER A 234 -4.94 -9.42 -10.33
C SER A 234 -6.33 -9.04 -9.78
N LYS A 235 -6.41 -7.90 -9.07
CA LYS A 235 -7.66 -7.35 -8.54
C LYS A 235 -8.61 -6.92 -9.66
N ASP A 236 -8.11 -6.30 -10.73
CA ASP A 236 -8.91 -5.90 -11.88
C ASP A 236 -9.59 -7.10 -12.53
N LEU A 237 -8.84 -8.18 -12.77
CA LEU A 237 -9.38 -9.40 -13.35
C LEU A 237 -10.42 -10.06 -12.44
N GLY A 238 -10.15 -10.15 -11.13
CA GLY A 238 -11.11 -10.71 -10.16
C GLY A 238 -12.37 -9.85 -9.98
N ASN A 239 -12.25 -8.52 -10.06
CA ASN A 239 -13.39 -7.61 -9.93
C ASN A 239 -14.24 -7.53 -11.19
N THR A 240 -13.65 -7.78 -12.37
CA THR A 240 -14.36 -7.76 -13.66
C THR A 240 -15.47 -8.81 -13.66
N PRO A 241 -16.72 -8.45 -13.98
CA PRO A 241 -17.84 -9.37 -13.90
C PRO A 241 -17.76 -10.47 -14.98
N PRO A 242 -18.34 -11.65 -14.72
CA PRO A 242 -18.10 -12.86 -15.53
C PRO A 242 -18.72 -12.80 -16.93
N ASN A 243 -19.68 -11.90 -17.16
CA ASN A 243 -20.21 -11.63 -18.51
C ASN A 243 -19.21 -10.88 -19.41
N ILE A 244 -18.15 -10.31 -18.83
CA ILE A 244 -17.03 -9.65 -19.53
C ILE A 244 -15.75 -10.46 -19.39
N CYS A 245 -15.43 -10.91 -18.17
CA CYS A 245 -14.24 -11.70 -17.87
C CYS A 245 -14.41 -13.16 -18.33
N THR A 246 -14.54 -13.38 -19.63
CA THR A 246 -14.67 -14.71 -20.25
C THR A 246 -13.29 -15.37 -20.46
N PRO A 247 -13.22 -16.67 -20.81
CA PRO A 247 -11.95 -17.31 -21.17
C PRO A 247 -11.21 -16.61 -22.31
N GLU A 248 -11.95 -16.07 -23.28
CA GLU A 248 -11.39 -15.26 -24.37
C GLU A 248 -10.84 -13.92 -23.86
N PHE A 249 -11.58 -13.22 -22.99
CA PHE A 249 -11.08 -12.00 -22.35
C PHE A 249 -9.76 -12.21 -21.61
N LEU A 250 -9.61 -13.33 -20.87
CA LEU A 250 -8.35 -13.65 -20.22
C LEU A 250 -7.22 -13.91 -21.24
N ALA A 251 -7.52 -14.58 -22.35
CA ALA A 251 -6.55 -14.78 -23.42
C ALA A 251 -6.10 -13.44 -24.03
N ASP A 252 -7.04 -12.52 -24.28
CA ASP A 252 -6.73 -11.18 -24.78
C ASP A 252 -5.88 -10.37 -23.80
N LYS A 253 -6.13 -10.49 -22.48
CA LYS A 253 -5.29 -9.87 -21.46
C LYS A 253 -3.86 -10.40 -21.49
N ALA A 254 -3.67 -11.69 -21.74
CA ALA A 254 -2.33 -12.28 -21.85
C ALA A 254 -1.61 -11.75 -23.10
N LEU A 255 -2.32 -11.72 -24.24
CA LEU A 255 -1.78 -11.15 -25.47
C LEU A 255 -1.44 -9.65 -25.33
N ALA A 256 -2.21 -8.88 -24.56
CA ALA A 256 -1.89 -7.49 -24.24
C ALA A 256 -0.61 -7.35 -23.40
N LEU A 257 -0.38 -8.27 -22.44
CA LEU A 257 0.87 -8.32 -21.69
C LEU A 257 2.07 -8.63 -22.62
N ALA A 258 1.91 -9.54 -23.57
CA ALA A 258 2.95 -9.87 -24.55
C ALA A 258 3.33 -8.68 -25.46
N LYS A 259 2.40 -7.76 -25.72
CA LYS A 259 2.69 -6.54 -26.49
C LYS A 259 3.49 -5.52 -25.67
N SER A 260 3.24 -5.47 -24.37
CA SER A 260 3.80 -4.45 -23.47
C SER A 260 5.13 -4.88 -22.84
N HIS A 261 5.37 -6.20 -22.76
CA HIS A 261 6.53 -6.80 -22.12
C HIS A 261 7.11 -7.93 -22.97
N LYS A 262 8.34 -8.35 -22.68
CA LYS A 262 9.00 -9.47 -23.36
C LYS A 262 8.46 -10.82 -22.86
N ILE A 263 7.18 -11.08 -23.13
CA ILE A 263 6.48 -12.32 -22.76
C ILE A 263 5.99 -12.96 -24.06
N GLN A 264 6.27 -14.25 -24.24
CA GLN A 264 5.68 -15.05 -25.31
C GLN A 264 4.36 -15.63 -24.81
N VAL A 265 3.33 -15.61 -25.64
CA VAL A 265 2.01 -16.13 -25.27
C VAL A 265 1.54 -17.13 -26.31
N GLN A 266 1.12 -18.29 -25.83
CA GLN A 266 0.41 -19.29 -26.62
C GLN A 266 -0.97 -19.50 -26.00
N VAL A 267 -1.99 -19.50 -26.84
CA VAL A 267 -3.38 -19.77 -26.43
C VAL A 267 -3.82 -21.03 -27.15
N LEU A 268 -4.13 -22.08 -26.40
CA LEU A 268 -4.70 -23.30 -26.96
C LEU A 268 -6.22 -23.18 -27.01
N GLU A 269 -6.76 -23.41 -28.20
CA GLU A 269 -8.19 -23.49 -28.43
C GLU A 269 -8.72 -24.92 -28.32
N ARG A 270 -10.04 -25.07 -28.34
CA ARG A 270 -10.74 -26.36 -28.17
C ARG A 270 -10.17 -27.48 -29.04
N ARG A 271 -9.94 -27.23 -30.33
CA ARG A 271 -9.40 -28.25 -31.25
C ARG A 271 -8.00 -28.72 -30.85
N GLN A 272 -7.11 -27.79 -30.51
CA GLN A 272 -5.75 -28.12 -30.06
C GLN A 272 -5.78 -28.90 -28.74
N MET A 273 -6.62 -28.48 -27.79
CA MET A 273 -6.81 -29.20 -26.52
C MET A 273 -7.38 -30.61 -26.71
N GLN A 274 -8.27 -30.80 -27.70
CA GLN A 274 -8.79 -32.13 -28.06
C GLN A 274 -7.68 -33.02 -28.62
N SER A 275 -6.87 -32.51 -29.57
CA SER A 275 -5.74 -33.25 -30.13
C SER A 275 -4.69 -33.64 -29.08
N LEU A 276 -4.53 -32.84 -28.02
CA LEU A 276 -3.63 -33.10 -26.89
C LEU A 276 -4.26 -33.99 -25.80
N GLY A 277 -5.50 -34.46 -25.96
CA GLY A 277 -6.16 -35.35 -25.01
C GLY A 277 -6.58 -34.69 -23.69
N MET A 278 -6.82 -33.37 -23.67
CA MET A 278 -7.15 -32.61 -22.46
C MET A 278 -8.63 -32.79 -22.01
N GLY A 279 -9.09 -34.04 -21.90
CA GLY A 279 -10.49 -34.39 -21.67
C GLY A 279 -11.08 -33.79 -20.39
N ALA A 280 -10.31 -33.69 -19.31
CA ALA A 280 -10.78 -33.14 -18.03
C ALA A 280 -11.20 -31.66 -18.15
N LEU A 281 -10.35 -30.82 -18.73
CA LEU A 281 -10.64 -29.40 -18.93
C LEU A 281 -11.80 -29.21 -19.93
N LEU A 282 -11.82 -30.00 -21.00
CA LEU A 282 -12.88 -29.94 -22.01
C LEU A 282 -14.24 -30.35 -21.45
N ALA A 283 -14.29 -31.35 -20.58
CA ALA A 283 -15.52 -31.80 -19.94
C ALA A 283 -16.11 -30.71 -19.02
N VAL A 284 -15.27 -29.98 -18.27
CA VAL A 284 -15.73 -28.84 -17.46
C VAL A 284 -16.32 -27.73 -18.33
N ALA A 285 -15.68 -27.41 -19.46
CA ALA A 285 -16.09 -26.32 -20.33
C ALA A 285 -17.25 -26.65 -21.28
N GLN A 286 -17.69 -27.91 -21.35
CA GLN A 286 -18.65 -28.36 -22.37
C GLN A 286 -20.03 -27.69 -22.25
N GLY A 287 -20.42 -27.28 -21.05
CA GLY A 287 -21.70 -26.63 -20.78
C GLY A 287 -21.69 -25.11 -21.01
N SER A 288 -20.55 -24.51 -21.36
CA SER A 288 -20.42 -23.08 -21.57
C SER A 288 -20.62 -22.71 -23.04
N SER A 289 -21.31 -21.59 -23.30
CA SER A 289 -21.34 -20.94 -24.62
C SER A 289 -20.02 -20.25 -24.95
N GLN A 290 -19.22 -19.91 -23.93
CA GLN A 290 -17.88 -19.35 -24.09
C GLN A 290 -16.87 -20.49 -24.29
N ALA A 291 -16.21 -20.51 -25.45
CA ALA A 291 -15.25 -21.55 -25.77
C ALA A 291 -14.04 -21.53 -24.81
N PRO A 292 -13.54 -22.70 -24.34
CA PRO A 292 -12.42 -22.75 -23.43
C PRO A 292 -11.13 -22.25 -24.08
N ARG A 293 -10.21 -21.77 -23.24
CA ARG A 293 -8.85 -21.35 -23.61
C ARG A 293 -7.87 -21.89 -22.56
N LEU A 294 -6.75 -22.45 -22.99
CA LEU A 294 -5.59 -22.67 -22.11
C LEU A 294 -4.51 -21.65 -22.48
N ILE A 295 -4.10 -20.84 -21.51
CA ILE A 295 -3.16 -19.74 -21.73
C ILE A 295 -1.80 -20.16 -21.17
N VAL A 296 -0.78 -20.07 -22.01
CA VAL A 296 0.62 -20.29 -21.63
C VAL A 296 1.36 -18.97 -21.84
N MET A 297 1.89 -18.40 -20.75
CA MET A 297 2.73 -17.20 -20.78
C MET A 297 4.16 -17.60 -20.42
N HIS A 298 5.12 -17.30 -21.29
CA HIS A 298 6.52 -17.62 -21.12
C HIS A 298 7.36 -16.35 -21.05
N TYR A 299 7.94 -16.09 -19.88
CA TYR A 299 8.88 -15.00 -19.63
C TYR A 299 10.30 -15.58 -19.51
N GLN A 300 11.25 -15.02 -20.27
CA GLN A 300 12.66 -15.41 -20.24
C GLN A 300 13.50 -14.15 -19.99
N GLY A 301 13.91 -13.95 -18.75
CA GLY A 301 14.74 -12.81 -18.34
C GLY A 301 16.23 -13.15 -18.28
N SER A 302 16.57 -14.42 -18.03
CA SER A 302 17.94 -14.92 -18.06
C SER A 302 18.40 -15.27 -19.47
N LYS A 303 19.68 -15.03 -19.77
CA LYS A 303 20.33 -15.52 -21.00
C LYS A 303 20.76 -16.99 -20.90
N THR A 304 20.94 -17.49 -19.68
CA THR A 304 21.34 -18.88 -19.44
C THR A 304 20.10 -19.76 -19.44
N LYS A 305 20.18 -20.93 -20.08
CA LYS A 305 19.12 -21.92 -20.03
C LYS A 305 19.03 -22.48 -18.60
N GLN A 306 17.94 -22.20 -17.92
CA GLN A 306 17.63 -22.68 -16.57
C GLN A 306 16.33 -23.50 -16.63
N ALA A 307 16.11 -24.36 -15.62
CA ALA A 307 14.81 -25.03 -15.48
C ALA A 307 13.73 -23.97 -15.21
N PRO A 308 12.61 -23.96 -15.95
CA PRO A 308 11.59 -22.94 -15.78
C PRO A 308 10.84 -23.14 -14.46
N ILE A 309 10.45 -22.03 -13.85
CA ILE A 309 9.47 -22.03 -12.76
C ILE A 309 8.08 -22.03 -13.40
N VAL A 310 7.28 -23.06 -13.14
CA VAL A 310 5.93 -23.19 -13.68
C VAL A 310 4.91 -22.76 -12.62
N LEU A 311 4.18 -21.70 -12.89
CA LEU A 311 3.05 -21.25 -12.09
C LEU A 311 1.75 -21.67 -12.78
N VAL A 312 0.90 -22.42 -12.08
CA VAL A 312 -0.40 -22.87 -12.60
C VAL A 312 -1.51 -22.21 -11.79
N GLY A 313 -2.38 -21.47 -12.47
CA GLY A 313 -3.50 -20.77 -11.86
C GLY A 313 -4.85 -21.32 -12.36
N LYS A 314 -5.75 -21.67 -11.44
CA LYS A 314 -7.14 -22.01 -11.77
C LYS A 314 -7.82 -20.80 -12.42
N GLY A 315 -8.41 -21.00 -13.59
CA GLY A 315 -9.01 -19.94 -14.41
C GLY A 315 -10.49 -20.15 -14.72
N ILE A 316 -11.29 -20.61 -13.75
CA ILE A 316 -12.73 -20.76 -13.94
C ILE A 316 -13.39 -19.39 -13.83
N THR A 317 -13.83 -18.84 -14.96
CA THR A 317 -14.32 -17.46 -15.03
C THR A 317 -15.67 -17.25 -14.34
N PHE A 318 -16.45 -18.32 -14.22
CA PHE A 318 -17.65 -18.37 -13.38
C PHE A 318 -17.96 -19.83 -13.03
N ASP A 319 -18.05 -20.13 -11.74
CA ASP A 319 -18.39 -21.47 -11.24
C ASP A 319 -19.84 -21.54 -10.76
N SER A 320 -20.74 -22.01 -11.60
CA SER A 320 -22.13 -22.28 -11.20
C SER A 320 -22.27 -23.56 -10.37
N GLY A 321 -21.25 -24.43 -10.33
CA GLY A 321 -21.32 -25.80 -9.83
C GLY A 321 -21.71 -26.86 -10.88
N GLY A 322 -22.19 -26.45 -12.06
CA GLY A 322 -22.65 -27.36 -13.11
C GLY A 322 -23.96 -28.06 -12.74
N ILE A 323 -24.07 -29.37 -13.00
CA ILE A 323 -25.25 -30.18 -12.61
C ILE A 323 -25.46 -30.13 -11.10
N SER A 324 -24.35 -30.15 -10.34
CA SER A 324 -24.34 -29.93 -8.90
C SER A 324 -24.40 -28.43 -8.60
N ILE A 325 -25.52 -27.81 -8.96
CA ILE A 325 -25.72 -26.36 -8.90
C ILE A 325 -25.44 -25.84 -7.49
N LYS A 326 -24.65 -24.76 -7.39
CA LYS A 326 -24.46 -24.07 -6.12
C LYS A 326 -25.77 -23.42 -5.67
N PRO A 327 -26.01 -23.26 -4.36
CA PRO A 327 -27.10 -22.42 -3.87
C PRO A 327 -26.97 -20.99 -4.41
N ALA A 328 -28.10 -20.28 -4.53
CA ALA A 328 -28.09 -18.91 -5.05
C ALA A 328 -27.28 -17.94 -4.15
N ALA A 329 -27.28 -18.18 -2.84
CA ALA A 329 -26.51 -17.41 -1.89
C ALA A 329 -24.99 -17.57 -2.14
N GLY A 330 -24.31 -16.47 -2.45
CA GLY A 330 -22.86 -16.44 -2.72
C GLY A 330 -22.47 -16.90 -4.13
N MET A 331 -23.42 -17.25 -5.00
CA MET A 331 -23.11 -17.61 -6.39
C MET A 331 -22.54 -16.41 -7.17
N ASP A 332 -22.92 -15.19 -6.82
CA ASP A 332 -22.41 -13.95 -7.41
C ASP A 332 -20.90 -13.75 -7.17
N GLU A 333 -20.36 -14.28 -6.07
CA GLU A 333 -18.92 -14.28 -5.77
C GLU A 333 -18.13 -15.29 -6.62
N MET A 334 -18.79 -16.23 -7.32
CA MET A 334 -18.10 -17.26 -8.10
C MET A 334 -17.39 -16.73 -9.35
N LYS A 335 -17.49 -15.42 -9.62
CA LYS A 335 -16.58 -14.72 -10.53
C LYS A 335 -15.12 -14.75 -10.05
N PHE A 336 -14.89 -14.92 -8.74
CA PHE A 336 -13.55 -14.97 -8.15
C PHE A 336 -12.86 -16.34 -8.32
N ASP A 337 -13.52 -17.33 -8.93
CA ASP A 337 -12.99 -18.69 -9.09
C ASP A 337 -11.84 -18.79 -10.14
N MET A 338 -11.45 -17.64 -10.69
CA MET A 338 -10.29 -17.43 -11.55
C MET A 338 -9.15 -16.64 -10.87
N CYS A 339 -9.26 -16.29 -9.58
CA CYS A 339 -8.24 -15.50 -8.86
C CYS A 339 -6.87 -16.19 -8.83
N GLY A 340 -6.82 -17.53 -8.95
CA GLY A 340 -5.59 -18.28 -9.15
C GLY A 340 -4.89 -17.89 -10.47
N ALA A 341 -5.61 -17.90 -11.58
CA ALA A 341 -5.11 -17.39 -12.86
C ALA A 341 -4.77 -15.90 -12.78
N ALA A 342 -5.63 -15.07 -12.16
CA ALA A 342 -5.38 -13.64 -11.97
C ALA A 342 -4.03 -13.38 -11.29
N SER A 343 -3.72 -14.16 -10.25
CA SER A 343 -2.45 -14.08 -9.51
C SER A 343 -1.26 -14.46 -10.37
N VAL A 344 -1.40 -15.46 -11.26
CA VAL A 344 -0.34 -15.81 -12.24
C VAL A 344 -0.09 -14.67 -13.22
N PHE A 345 -1.15 -14.01 -13.73
CA PHE A 345 -1.01 -12.81 -14.57
C PHE A 345 -0.25 -11.70 -13.84
N GLY A 346 -0.63 -11.42 -12.59
CA GLY A 346 0.05 -10.43 -11.75
C GLY A 346 1.52 -10.75 -11.53
N ALA A 347 1.84 -12.00 -11.17
CA ALA A 347 3.20 -12.46 -10.95
C ALA A 347 4.07 -12.34 -12.21
N ILE A 348 3.56 -12.78 -13.37
CA ILE A 348 4.30 -12.69 -14.63
C ILE A 348 4.51 -11.24 -15.05
N LYS A 349 3.49 -10.36 -14.92
CA LYS A 349 3.63 -8.93 -15.17
C LYS A 349 4.72 -8.32 -14.29
N ALA A 350 4.66 -8.54 -12.97
CA ALA A 350 5.63 -8.00 -12.03
C ALA A 350 7.05 -8.51 -12.32
N ALA A 351 7.22 -9.80 -12.62
CA ALA A 351 8.51 -10.38 -12.98
C ALA A 351 9.10 -9.74 -14.26
N ALA A 352 8.26 -9.53 -15.27
CA ALA A 352 8.68 -8.94 -16.54
C ALA A 352 9.00 -7.45 -16.41
N GLU A 353 8.25 -6.70 -15.60
CA GLU A 353 8.53 -5.29 -15.29
C GLU A 353 9.83 -5.12 -14.51
N MET A 354 10.07 -5.98 -13.52
CA MET A 354 11.32 -6.00 -12.75
C MET A 354 12.52 -6.53 -13.55
N LYS A 355 12.27 -7.14 -14.72
CA LYS A 355 13.29 -7.81 -15.54
C LYS A 355 14.08 -8.84 -14.73
N LEU A 356 13.37 -9.65 -13.94
CA LEU A 356 14.01 -10.67 -13.09
C LEU A 356 14.88 -11.61 -13.96
N PRO A 357 16.09 -11.96 -13.52
CA PRO A 357 17.03 -12.78 -14.29
C PRO A 357 16.72 -14.28 -14.14
N ILE A 358 15.49 -14.68 -14.42
CA ILE A 358 14.99 -16.07 -14.39
C ILE A 358 14.72 -16.61 -15.78
#